data_AF-A0A8X6FFH1-F1
#
_entry.id   AF-A0A8X6FFH1-F1
#
_cell.length_a   1.000
_cell.length_b   1.000
_cell.length_c   1.000
_cell.angle_alpha   90.00
_cell.angle_beta   90.00
_cell.angle_gamma   90.00
#
_symmetry.space_group_name_H-M   'P 1'
#
loop_
_entity.id
_entity.type
_entity.pdbx_description
1 polymer ?
#
loop_
_entity_poly.entity_id
_entity_poly.type
_entity_poly.pdbx_seq_one_letter_code
_entity_poly.pdbx_strand_id
1 'polypeptide(L)'
;MSEEEEEPRSLKDTFNVICETSESEEGKLPWEIVENWFTHAGIISFPSGMSERDAKNVFNKVSENKESVSFKELQSMVEHIANDRNKDQKELEEQLAMAIPQRRRK
;
A
#
# COMPACT_ATOMS: atom_id res chain seq x y z
N MET A 1 -14.81 -30.81 -1.75
CA MET A 1 -14.28 -29.74 -0.91
C MET A 1 -13.99 -28.61 -1.86
N SER A 2 -14.64 -27.48 -1.66
CA SER A 2 -14.51 -26.33 -2.54
C SER A 2 -13.04 -25.97 -2.63
N GLU A 3 -12.49 -26.08 -3.83
CA GLU A 3 -11.35 -25.28 -4.24
C GLU A 3 -11.83 -23.84 -4.11
N GLU A 4 -11.58 -23.22 -2.95
CA GLU A 4 -11.46 -21.77 -2.91
C GLU A 4 -10.29 -21.47 -3.85
N GLU A 5 -10.62 -21.24 -5.12
CA GLU A 5 -9.75 -20.49 -6.02
C GLU A 5 -9.39 -19.24 -5.23
N GLU A 6 -8.17 -19.21 -4.67
CA GLU A 6 -7.58 -17.97 -4.18
C GLU A 6 -7.52 -17.06 -5.40
N GLU A 7 -8.58 -16.26 -5.60
CA GLU A 7 -8.61 -15.20 -6.58
C GLU A 7 -7.30 -14.41 -6.41
N PRO A 8 -6.61 -14.04 -7.50
CA PRO A 8 -5.41 -13.24 -7.40
C PRO A 8 -5.78 -11.99 -6.61
N ARG A 9 -5.34 -11.91 -5.35
CA ARG A 9 -5.73 -10.82 -4.46
C ARG A 9 -5.32 -9.54 -5.16
N SER A 10 -6.31 -8.75 -5.55
CA SER A 10 -6.03 -7.49 -6.22
C SER A 10 -5.59 -6.48 -5.17
N LEU A 11 -4.82 -5.46 -5.58
CA LEU A 11 -4.43 -4.36 -4.68
C LEU A 11 -5.64 -3.77 -3.94
N LYS A 12 -6.79 -3.71 -4.63
CA LYS A 12 -8.05 -3.22 -4.08
C LYS A 12 -8.61 -4.12 -2.98
N ASP A 13 -8.57 -5.44 -3.16
CA ASP A 13 -9.03 -6.38 -2.13
C ASP A 13 -8.14 -6.29 -0.90
N THR A 14 -6.82 -6.26 -1.11
CA THR A 14 -5.85 -6.07 -0.02
C THR A 14 -6.07 -4.73 0.69
N PHE A 15 -6.32 -3.64 -0.05
CA PHE A 15 -6.65 -2.34 0.55
C PHE A 15 -7.92 -2.39 1.40
N ASN A 16 -8.99 -3.03 0.90
CA ASN A 16 -10.23 -3.19 1.64
C ASN A 16 -10.01 -4.00 2.92
N VAL A 17 -9.30 -5.13 2.83
CA VAL A 17 -8.95 -5.95 4.00
C VAL A 17 -8.15 -5.15 5.02
N ILE A 18 -7.18 -4.34 4.58
CA ILE A 18 -6.39 -3.48 5.48
C ILE A 18 -7.29 -2.42 6.10
N CYS A 19 -8.18 -1.78 5.36
CA CYS A 19 -9.16 -0.82 5.90
C CYS A 19 -10.04 -1.47 6.98
N GLU A 20 -10.60 -2.64 6.71
CA GLU A 20 -11.45 -3.38 7.64
C GLU A 20 -10.68 -3.81 8.91
N THR A 21 -9.42 -4.23 8.76
CA THR A 21 -8.61 -4.74 9.89
C THR A 21 -7.95 -3.65 10.72
N SER A 22 -7.73 -2.48 10.16
CA SER A 22 -7.13 -1.32 10.84
C SER A 22 -8.16 -0.47 11.58
N GLU A 23 -9.45 -0.84 11.55
CA GLU A 23 -10.57 -0.05 12.11
C GLU A 23 -10.55 1.39 11.57
N SER A 24 -10.01 1.59 10.35
CA SER A 24 -9.89 2.91 9.77
C SER A 24 -11.26 3.44 9.37
N GLU A 25 -11.54 4.70 9.69
CA GLU A 25 -12.77 5.36 9.30
C GLU A 25 -12.85 5.49 7.77
N GLU A 26 -13.96 5.02 7.20
CA GLU A 26 -14.41 5.37 5.85
C GLU A 26 -13.49 4.98 4.67
N GLY A 27 -12.82 3.83 4.72
CA GLY A 27 -12.09 3.32 3.55
C GLY A 27 -10.89 4.19 3.14
N LYS A 28 -10.30 4.89 4.12
CA LYS A 28 -9.04 5.61 4.00
C LYS A 28 -8.01 4.99 4.94
N LEU A 29 -6.75 4.93 4.53
CA LEU A 29 -5.67 4.41 5.36
C LEU A 29 -4.80 5.56 5.87
N PRO A 30 -4.53 5.65 7.18
CA PRO A 30 -3.60 6.64 7.71
C PRO A 30 -2.17 6.33 7.27
N TRP A 31 -1.31 7.36 7.25
CA TRP A 31 0.10 7.23 6.84
C TRP A 31 0.81 6.07 7.54
N GLU A 32 0.63 5.90 8.85
CA GLU A 32 1.32 4.84 9.62
C GLU A 32 1.03 3.43 9.10
N ILE A 33 -0.22 3.19 8.67
CA ILE A 33 -0.62 1.88 8.12
C ILE A 33 -0.05 1.71 6.71
N VAL A 34 -0.09 2.76 5.89
CA VAL A 34 0.46 2.74 4.53
C VAL A 34 1.99 2.55 4.57
N GLU A 35 2.68 3.26 5.45
CA GLU A 35 4.12 3.14 5.65
C GLU A 35 4.51 1.72 6.04
N ASN A 36 3.81 1.15 7.04
CA ASN A 36 4.05 -0.22 7.46
C ASN A 36 3.77 -1.21 6.31
N TRP A 37 2.69 -1.00 5.56
CA TRP A 37 2.35 -1.83 4.40
C TRP A 37 3.43 -1.76 3.32
N PHE A 38 3.88 -0.57 2.94
CA PHE A 38 4.93 -0.36 1.94
C PHE A 38 6.29 -0.89 2.39
N THR A 39 6.59 -0.80 3.69
CA THR A 39 7.80 -1.39 4.27
C THR A 39 7.73 -2.92 4.23
N HIS A 40 6.58 -3.50 4.57
CA HIS A 40 6.34 -4.94 4.51
C HIS A 40 6.41 -5.48 3.07
N ALA A 41 5.89 -4.69 2.13
CA ALA A 41 6.00 -4.96 0.70
C ALA A 41 7.45 -4.86 0.21
N GLY A 42 8.37 -4.25 0.96
CA GLY A 42 9.74 -4.00 0.51
C GLY A 42 9.84 -2.84 -0.49
N ILE A 43 8.77 -2.05 -0.64
CA ILE A 43 8.79 -0.81 -1.43
C ILE A 43 9.60 0.23 -0.68
N ILE A 44 9.33 0.46 0.61
CA ILE A 44 10.18 1.28 1.49
C ILE A 44 11.24 0.35 2.08
N SER A 45 12.43 0.33 1.48
CA SER A 45 13.53 -0.50 1.96
C SER A 45 14.87 0.04 1.47
N PHE A 46 15.94 -0.25 2.21
CA PHE A 46 17.29 0.15 1.81
C PHE A 46 17.70 -0.38 0.41
N PRO A 47 17.39 -1.63 0.02
CA PRO A 47 17.71 -2.16 -1.31
C PRO A 47 16.84 -1.56 -2.42
N SER A 48 15.63 -1.09 -2.12
CA SER A 48 14.75 -0.44 -3.12
C SER A 48 15.18 1.00 -3.41
N GLY A 49 16.06 1.56 -2.57
CA GLY A 49 16.52 2.95 -2.63
C GLY A 49 15.44 3.96 -2.24
N MET A 50 14.26 3.51 -1.84
CA MET A 50 13.15 4.35 -1.43
C MET A 50 13.14 4.54 0.08
N SER A 51 13.36 5.77 0.52
CA SER A 51 13.33 6.12 1.93
C SER A 51 11.90 6.40 2.39
N GLU A 52 11.63 6.20 3.67
CA GLU A 52 10.39 6.61 4.32
C GLU A 52 10.06 8.08 4.01
N ARG A 53 11.08 8.95 4.01
CA ARG A 53 10.96 10.38 3.66
C ARG A 53 10.46 10.61 2.23
N ASP A 54 10.92 9.81 1.27
CA ASP A 54 10.49 9.92 -0.13
C ASP A 54 9.03 9.48 -0.24
N ALA A 55 8.70 8.34 0.39
CA ALA A 55 7.34 7.82 0.42
C ALA A 55 6.37 8.81 1.08
N LYS A 56 6.79 9.43 2.19
CA LYS A 56 6.02 10.46 2.89
C LYS A 56 5.83 11.73 2.06
N ASN A 57 6.84 12.11 1.28
CA ASN A 57 6.70 13.23 0.35
C ASN A 57 5.69 12.94 -0.75
N VAL A 58 5.69 11.72 -1.32
CA VAL A 58 4.67 11.30 -2.30
C VAL A 58 3.30 11.24 -1.66
N PHE A 59 3.18 10.66 -0.46
CA PHE A 59 1.94 10.62 0.31
C PHE A 59 1.37 12.01 0.52
N ASN A 60 2.18 12.97 0.97
CA ASN A 60 1.74 14.36 1.19
C ASN A 60 1.37 15.10 -0.10
N LYS A 61 1.83 14.62 -1.27
CA LYS A 61 1.46 15.19 -2.57
C LYS A 61 0.13 14.65 -3.06
N VAL A 62 -0.16 13.37 -2.84
CA VAL A 62 -1.39 12.73 -3.31
C VAL A 62 -2.53 12.83 -2.30
N SER A 63 -2.22 12.85 -1.01
CA SER A 63 -3.20 12.92 0.09
C SER A 63 -3.76 14.33 0.20
N GLU A 64 -5.07 14.44 0.05
CA GLU A 64 -5.78 15.72 0.19
C GLU A 64 -5.68 16.26 1.63
N ASN A 65 -5.81 15.37 2.62
CA ASN A 65 -5.82 15.72 4.05
C ASN A 65 -4.46 15.53 4.73
N LYS A 66 -3.47 14.92 4.06
CA LYS A 66 -2.11 14.60 4.58
C LYS A 66 -2.08 13.74 5.84
N GLU A 67 -3.22 13.21 6.25
CA GLU A 67 -3.36 12.30 7.39
C GLU A 67 -3.67 10.87 6.93
N SER A 68 -4.49 10.74 5.88
CA SER A 68 -4.92 9.47 5.31
C SER A 68 -5.05 9.52 3.79
N VAL A 69 -5.06 8.35 3.14
CA VAL A 69 -5.24 8.19 1.70
C VAL A 69 -6.33 7.18 1.39
N SER A 70 -7.17 7.54 0.44
CA SER A 70 -8.12 6.64 -0.21
C SER A 70 -7.41 5.69 -1.19
N PHE A 71 -8.11 4.65 -1.64
CA PHE A 71 -7.59 3.74 -2.65
C PHE A 71 -7.12 4.45 -3.93
N LYS A 72 -7.83 5.49 -4.37
CA LYS A 72 -7.46 6.27 -5.55
C LYS A 72 -6.15 7.03 -5.35
N GLU A 73 -5.99 7.66 -4.19
CA GLU A 73 -4.76 8.36 -3.83
C GLU A 73 -3.59 7.38 -3.65
N LEU A 74 -3.85 6.19 -3.10
CA LEU A 74 -2.88 5.10 -3.00
C LEU A 74 -2.39 4.66 -4.40
N GLN A 75 -3.29 4.46 -5.37
CA GLN A 75 -2.90 4.14 -6.74
C GLN A 75 -2.03 5.24 -7.36
N SER A 76 -2.40 6.50 -7.18
CA SER A 76 -1.55 7.63 -7.61
C SER A 76 -0.20 7.62 -6.90
N MET A 77 -0.15 7.22 -5.63
CA MET A 77 1.10 7.05 -4.89
C MET A 77 1.99 5.99 -5.55
N VAL A 78 1.44 4.82 -5.88
CA VAL A 78 2.16 3.73 -6.54
C VAL A 78 2.64 4.16 -7.93
N GLU A 79 1.80 4.85 -8.70
CA GLU A 79 2.14 5.41 -10.01
C GLU A 79 3.29 6.42 -9.91
N HIS A 80 3.25 7.32 -8.93
CA HIS A 80 4.34 8.27 -8.70
C HIS A 80 5.65 7.54 -8.36
N ILE A 81 5.59 6.54 -7.50
CA ILE A 81 6.76 5.75 -7.09
C ILE A 81 7.32 4.95 -8.27
N ALA A 82 6.44 4.34 -9.08
CA ALA A 82 6.80 3.65 -10.31
C ALA A 82 7.55 4.58 -11.25
N ASN A 83 7.03 5.79 -11.48
CA ASN A 83 7.65 6.80 -12.33
C ASN A 83 8.99 7.32 -11.77
N ASP A 84 9.04 7.70 -10.48
CA ASP A 84 10.26 8.21 -9.82
C ASP A 84 11.38 7.15 -9.81
N ARG A 85 11.03 5.87 -9.77
CA ARG A 85 11.98 4.76 -9.66
C ARG A 85 12.17 3.96 -10.94
N ASN A 86 11.51 4.36 -12.03
CA ASN A 86 11.49 3.63 -13.31
C ASN A 86 11.19 2.13 -13.10
N LYS A 87 10.21 1.86 -12.24
CA LYS A 87 9.68 0.53 -11.95
C LYS A 87 8.35 0.35 -12.65
N ASP A 88 7.97 -0.90 -12.88
CA ASP A 88 6.65 -1.20 -13.41
C ASP A 88 5.60 -0.98 -12.32
N GLN A 89 4.59 -0.16 -12.62
CA GLN A 89 3.50 0.11 -11.69
C GLN A 89 2.79 -1.18 -11.29
N LYS A 90 2.54 -2.07 -12.25
CA LYS A 90 1.82 -3.32 -12.02
C LYS A 90 2.60 -4.25 -11.09
N GLU A 91 3.92 -4.32 -11.26
CA GLU A 91 4.79 -5.08 -10.35
C GLU A 91 4.69 -4.56 -8.91
N LEU A 92 4.66 -3.25 -8.72
CA LEU A 92 4.48 -2.65 -7.39
C LEU A 92 3.08 -2.90 -6.81
N GLU A 93 2.03 -2.83 -7.64
CA GLU A 93 0.66 -3.14 -7.23
C GLU A 93 0.52 -4.61 -6.82
N GLU A 94 1.10 -5.55 -7.58
CA GLU A 94 1.15 -6.97 -7.25
C GLU A 94 1.93 -7.22 -5.95
N GLN A 95 3.09 -6.57 -5.80
CA GLN A 95 3.92 -6.67 -4.59
C GLN A 95 3.17 -6.18 -3.34
N LEU A 96 2.44 -5.06 -3.45
CA LEU A 96 1.58 -4.56 -2.38
C LEU A 96 0.40 -5.49 -2.10
N ALA A 97 -0.22 -6.03 -3.14
CA ALA A 97 -1.36 -6.93 -3.00
C ALA A 97 -0.97 -8.23 -2.28
N MET A 98 0.24 -8.74 -2.52
CA MET A 98 0.80 -9.90 -1.82
C MET A 98 1.24 -9.57 -0.39
N ALA A 99 1.63 -8.33 -0.12
CA ALA A 99 2.19 -7.91 1.15
C ALA A 99 1.13 -7.46 2.16
N ILE A 100 0.17 -8.31 2.50
CA ILE A 100 -0.79 -7.98 3.56
C ILE A 100 -0.02 -7.90 4.89
N PRO A 101 0.02 -6.76 5.58
CA PRO A 101 0.64 -6.68 6.89
C PRO A 101 -0.12 -7.62 7.81
N GLN A 102 0.45 -8.80 8.10
CA GLN A 102 -0.19 -9.72 9.02
C GLN A 102 -0.30 -9.00 10.36
N ARG A 103 -1.53 -8.86 10.88
CA ARG A 103 -1.76 -8.54 12.30
C ARG A 103 -0.80 -9.44 13.06
N ARG A 104 0.19 -8.86 13.75
CA ARG A 104 0.96 -9.65 14.72
C ARG A 104 -0.08 -10.22 15.67
N ARG A 105 -0.40 -11.51 15.51
CA ARG A 105 -1.12 -12.27 16.53
C ARG A 105 -0.25 -12.16 17.76
N LYS A 106 -0.71 -11.36 18.71
CA LYS A 106 -0.12 -11.23 20.03
C LYS A 106 -0.36 -12.51 20.80
#